data_AF-A0AAW7WL25-F1
#
_entry.id   AF-A0AAW7WL25-F1
#
_cell.length_a   1.000
_cell.length_b   1.000
_cell.length_c   1.000
_cell.angle_alpha   90.00
_cell.angle_beta   90.00
_cell.angle_gamma   90.00
#
_symmetry.space_group_name_H-M   'P 1'
#
loop_
_entity.id
_entity.type
_entity.pdbx_description
1 polymer ?
#
loop_
_entity_poly.entity_id
_entity_poly.type
_entity_poly.pdbx_seq_one_letter_code
_entity_poly.pdbx_strand_id
1 'polypeptide(L)'
;MGKEIYTAVANLPEHLVTPEIAQAAIEEGNLKLLDCLPHRYLTEEAVMSIINRNEKSYCWDSFRLSNIPEPLRSGQLCEFAVKKDTDNILHVPENLRSLAMLEKMLERKDAGLKYLHLFRPSLWNAELVRKGISSVYTRTYDSYRSGRYGGSQTAYDIKRVQILLSFVPIAILNRRFYLDLFSVGLKAEDMDAVVPNRYKHKEYYMRMAGTDFKFVPSSHYDYDTITEAISHDKLSICQSQYDRNGIMEKHKETIFRLIDDKMANLIVSKEPRAFKYLPGTFQTSARLIKALEADERDNIRLGKDFKHLLTEEVCKTYVRKNIETPEFPESVWTPEFVEYCMAHGTSFRWFAQMPKQMQTREIVYKVLEYGGHHLSEVRPELISLEQAQRLYRKNEYYREYIPQRFIAEFRNETGLEEAFFGGEVSFSHLREFRENNTYCKLGNTYIGIRSELGIRYNTYQVLVVTRRIPQAFRPVTLFECPIGTFHTTWLEKLIADNDASFVKPSVPKEFKPYQFNGYYTVEKVGEEDGVAIYANELLEERVFYTAQLETGVKMKHSLSELRNEIRSSRVAGKEKAA
;
A
#
# COMPACT_ATOMS: atom_id res chain seq x y z
N MET A 1 -55.05 -14.79 12.62
CA MET A 1 -55.15 -15.15 14.05
C MET A 1 -55.65 -16.58 14.15
N GLY A 2 -54.73 -17.54 14.25
CA GLY A 2 -55.08 -18.92 14.57
C GLY A 2 -55.56 -18.96 16.02
N LYS A 3 -56.62 -19.70 16.32
CA LYS A 3 -57.09 -19.89 17.69
C LYS A 3 -56.02 -20.69 18.44
N GLU A 4 -55.41 -20.09 19.46
CA GLU A 4 -54.44 -20.75 20.32
C GLU A 4 -55.18 -21.67 21.30
N ILE A 5 -55.55 -22.89 20.89
CA ILE A 5 -56.38 -23.82 21.69
C ILE A 5 -55.68 -24.13 23.03
N TYR A 6 -54.34 -24.21 23.04
CA TYR A 6 -53.56 -24.39 24.26
C TYR A 6 -53.80 -23.29 25.31
N THR A 7 -54.08 -22.05 24.91
CA THR A 7 -54.40 -20.97 25.86
C THR A 7 -55.73 -21.20 26.56
N ALA A 8 -56.70 -21.78 25.85
CA ALA A 8 -57.97 -22.17 26.45
C ALA A 8 -57.75 -23.31 27.46
N VAL A 9 -56.96 -24.33 27.09
CA VAL A 9 -56.61 -25.45 28.00
C VAL A 9 -55.89 -24.93 29.25
N ALA A 10 -54.95 -23.99 29.10
CA ALA A 10 -54.19 -23.43 30.22
C ALA A 10 -55.06 -22.65 31.24
N ASN A 11 -56.21 -22.13 30.82
CA ASN A 11 -57.11 -21.33 31.67
C ASN A 11 -58.32 -22.13 32.19
N LEU A 12 -58.50 -23.38 31.74
CA LEU A 12 -59.61 -24.22 32.18
C LEU A 12 -59.21 -25.04 33.42
N PRO A 13 -60.08 -25.13 34.44
CA PRO A 13 -59.95 -26.15 35.48
C PRO A 13 -59.86 -27.55 34.89
N GLU A 14 -59.04 -28.42 35.49
CA GLU A 14 -58.74 -29.74 34.95
C GLU A 14 -60.01 -30.55 34.61
N HIS A 15 -61.04 -30.52 35.46
CA HIS A 15 -62.29 -31.27 35.24
C HIS A 15 -63.15 -30.78 34.07
N LEU A 16 -62.88 -29.58 33.53
CA LEU A 16 -63.60 -29.01 32.38
C LEU A 16 -62.90 -29.27 31.04
N VAL A 17 -61.68 -29.80 31.07
CA VAL A 17 -61.00 -30.25 29.84
C VAL A 17 -61.59 -31.60 29.44
N THR A 18 -62.42 -31.58 28.39
CA THR A 18 -63.04 -32.78 27.81
C THR A 18 -62.08 -33.50 26.85
N PRO A 19 -62.34 -34.78 26.51
CA PRO A 19 -61.52 -35.51 25.54
C PRO A 19 -61.41 -34.80 24.17
N GLU A 20 -62.48 -34.17 23.70
CA GLU A 20 -62.52 -33.47 22.41
C GLU A 20 -61.65 -32.21 22.43
N ILE A 21 -61.66 -31.46 23.54
CA ILE A 21 -60.81 -30.28 23.73
C ILE A 21 -59.34 -30.71 23.81
N ALA A 22 -59.04 -31.76 24.56
CA ALA A 22 -57.69 -32.30 24.68
C ALA A 22 -57.15 -32.79 23.32
N GLN A 23 -57.96 -33.52 22.56
CA GLN A 23 -57.60 -34.00 21.22
C GLN A 23 -57.33 -32.84 20.25
N ALA A 24 -58.21 -31.84 20.22
CA ALA A 24 -58.03 -30.65 19.39
C ALA A 24 -56.76 -29.86 19.77
N ALA A 25 -56.41 -29.81 21.06
CA ALA A 25 -55.18 -29.17 21.52
C ALA A 25 -53.92 -29.98 21.14
N ILE A 26 -53.96 -31.31 21.25
CA ILE A 26 -52.86 -32.19 20.80
C ILE A 26 -52.66 -32.05 19.29
N GLU A 27 -53.76 -31.92 18.53
CA GLU A 27 -53.76 -31.63 17.09
C GLU A 27 -53.31 -30.20 16.74
N GLU A 28 -53.37 -29.24 17.66
CA GLU A 28 -52.71 -27.95 17.50
C GLU A 28 -51.19 -28.13 17.62
N GLY A 29 -50.74 -28.96 18.57
CA GLY A 29 -49.34 -29.33 18.73
C GLY A 29 -48.46 -28.20 19.28
N ASN A 30 -49.00 -27.26 20.05
CA ASN A 30 -48.19 -26.23 20.71
C ASN A 30 -47.36 -26.82 21.86
N LEU A 31 -46.07 -26.47 21.97
CA LEU A 31 -45.17 -26.99 23.01
C LEU A 31 -45.63 -26.69 24.45
N LYS A 32 -46.24 -25.53 24.69
CA LYS A 32 -46.72 -25.12 26.03
C LYS A 32 -47.83 -26.02 26.55
N LEU A 33 -48.48 -26.79 25.67
CA LEU A 33 -49.50 -27.76 26.07
C LEU A 33 -48.94 -28.81 27.03
N LEU A 34 -47.65 -29.14 26.93
CA LEU A 34 -47.00 -30.08 27.84
C LEU A 34 -46.96 -29.60 29.30
N ASP A 35 -47.13 -28.29 29.55
CA ASP A 35 -47.19 -27.73 30.90
C ASP A 35 -48.61 -27.68 31.49
N CYS A 36 -49.66 -27.67 30.65
CA CYS A 36 -51.03 -27.44 31.10
C CYS A 36 -52.03 -28.56 30.77
N LEU A 37 -51.66 -29.54 29.95
CA LEU A 37 -52.53 -30.65 29.64
C LEU A 37 -52.75 -31.54 30.88
N PRO A 38 -54.01 -31.87 31.24
CA PRO A 38 -54.29 -32.79 32.33
C PRO A 38 -53.55 -34.11 32.20
N HIS A 39 -53.04 -34.65 33.31
CA HIS A 39 -52.25 -35.89 33.30
C HIS A 39 -52.98 -37.08 32.67
N ARG A 40 -54.31 -37.15 32.78
CA ARG A 40 -55.12 -38.21 32.14
C ARG A 40 -55.08 -38.21 30.60
N TYR A 41 -54.68 -37.10 29.97
CA TYR A 41 -54.53 -36.98 28.51
C TYR A 41 -53.07 -36.89 28.06
N LEU A 42 -52.12 -36.82 29.00
CA LEU A 42 -50.69 -36.93 28.72
C LEU A 42 -50.32 -38.40 28.52
N THR A 43 -50.43 -38.88 27.27
CA THR A 43 -49.96 -40.20 26.86
C THR A 43 -48.63 -40.11 26.11
N GLU A 44 -47.91 -41.22 25.97
CA GLU A 44 -46.67 -41.27 25.20
C GLU A 44 -46.89 -40.80 23.74
N GLU A 45 -47.97 -41.26 23.10
CA GLU A 45 -48.34 -40.85 21.74
C GLU A 45 -48.61 -39.34 21.64
N ALA A 46 -49.34 -38.77 22.60
CA ALA A 46 -49.64 -37.35 22.62
C ALA A 46 -48.36 -36.51 22.78
N VAL A 47 -47.51 -36.88 23.73
CA VAL A 47 -46.23 -36.20 23.99
C VAL A 47 -45.32 -36.26 22.75
N MET A 48 -45.17 -37.46 22.15
CA MET A 48 -44.33 -37.65 20.97
C MET A 48 -44.88 -36.89 19.74
N SER A 49 -46.20 -36.86 19.56
CA SER A 49 -46.86 -36.08 18.50
C SER A 49 -46.53 -34.59 18.62
N ILE A 50 -46.59 -34.03 19.84
CA ILE A 50 -46.31 -32.61 20.10
C ILE A 50 -44.84 -32.30 19.84
N ILE A 51 -43.89 -33.09 20.34
CA ILE A 51 -42.45 -32.78 20.14
C ILE A 51 -42.01 -32.94 18.68
N ASN A 52 -42.50 -33.96 17.97
CA ASN A 52 -42.12 -34.22 16.58
C ASN A 52 -42.54 -33.08 15.65
N ARG A 53 -43.72 -32.50 15.88
CA ARG A 53 -44.18 -31.30 15.14
C ARG A 53 -43.31 -30.08 15.38
N ASN A 54 -42.65 -30.01 16.53
CA ASN A 54 -41.82 -28.88 16.92
C ASN A 54 -40.31 -29.14 16.79
N GLU A 55 -39.91 -30.31 16.26
CA GLU A 55 -38.51 -30.72 16.17
C GLU A 55 -37.65 -29.72 15.39
N LYS A 56 -38.19 -29.19 14.29
CA LYS A 56 -37.56 -28.21 13.40
C LYS A 56 -38.01 -26.77 13.65
N SER A 57 -38.81 -26.54 14.68
CA SER A 57 -39.36 -25.22 14.98
C SER A 57 -38.30 -24.35 15.65
N TYR A 58 -38.03 -23.19 15.05
CA TYR A 58 -37.19 -22.13 15.61
C TYR A 58 -37.85 -21.36 16.77
N CYS A 59 -38.99 -21.83 17.28
CA CYS A 59 -39.69 -21.20 18.40
C CYS A 59 -38.86 -21.22 19.69
N TRP A 60 -38.88 -20.09 20.40
CA TRP A 60 -38.28 -19.90 21.73
C TRP A 60 -39.08 -20.56 22.86
N ASP A 61 -40.29 -21.03 22.57
CA ASP A 61 -41.13 -21.72 23.55
C ASP A 61 -40.45 -23.01 24.05
N SER A 62 -40.58 -23.22 25.35
CA SER A 62 -40.13 -24.40 26.07
C SER A 62 -41.25 -24.88 27.00
N PHE A 63 -40.99 -26.00 27.67
CA PHE A 63 -41.87 -26.58 28.68
C PHE A 63 -41.02 -27.12 29.83
N ARG A 64 -41.63 -27.33 30.99
CA ARG A 64 -40.95 -27.89 32.16
C ARG A 64 -41.11 -29.40 32.18
N LEU A 65 -39.99 -30.11 32.05
CA LEU A 65 -39.97 -31.57 32.11
C LEU A 65 -40.51 -32.11 33.45
N SER A 66 -40.43 -31.31 34.52
CA SER A 66 -41.02 -31.64 35.84
C SER A 66 -42.53 -31.89 35.79
N ASN A 67 -43.24 -31.25 34.86
CA ASN A 67 -44.69 -31.39 34.71
C ASN A 67 -45.10 -32.70 34.03
N ILE A 68 -44.14 -33.40 33.41
CA ILE A 68 -44.39 -34.68 32.76
C ILE A 68 -44.06 -35.80 33.74
N PRO A 69 -44.96 -36.78 33.97
CA PRO A 69 -44.69 -37.94 34.82
C PRO A 69 -43.44 -38.71 34.37
N GLU A 70 -42.62 -39.18 35.32
CA GLU A 70 -41.37 -39.92 35.03
C GLU A 70 -41.52 -41.10 34.06
N PRO A 71 -42.57 -41.93 34.12
CA PRO A 71 -42.75 -43.05 33.18
C PRO A 71 -42.86 -42.61 31.71
N LEU A 72 -43.25 -41.35 31.45
CA LEU A 72 -43.41 -40.80 30.11
C LEU A 72 -42.17 -40.01 29.65
N ARG A 73 -41.15 -39.85 30.51
CA ARG A 73 -39.91 -39.13 30.18
C ARG A 73 -38.95 -40.01 29.38
N SER A 74 -39.32 -40.31 28.13
CA SER A 74 -38.47 -41.06 27.21
C SER A 74 -37.14 -40.32 26.95
N GLY A 75 -36.11 -41.04 26.50
CA GLY A 75 -34.81 -40.45 26.16
C GLY A 75 -34.92 -39.33 25.13
N GLN A 76 -35.74 -39.53 24.09
CA GLN A 76 -36.01 -38.53 23.05
C GLN A 76 -36.67 -37.27 23.61
N LEU A 77 -37.68 -37.42 24.48
CA LEU A 77 -38.34 -36.28 25.13
C LEU A 77 -37.37 -35.51 26.02
N CYS A 78 -36.54 -36.21 26.80
CA CYS A 78 -35.54 -35.60 27.67
C CYS A 78 -34.52 -34.80 26.85
N GLU A 79 -34.01 -35.35 25.74
CA GLU A 79 -33.06 -34.65 24.88
C GLU A 79 -33.69 -33.40 24.25
N PHE A 80 -34.93 -33.53 23.78
CA PHE A 80 -35.70 -32.40 23.24
C PHE A 80 -35.93 -31.30 24.30
N ALA A 81 -36.31 -31.68 25.51
CA ALA A 81 -36.53 -30.76 26.62
C ALA A 81 -35.26 -29.99 26.99
N VAL A 82 -34.11 -30.68 27.08
CA VAL A 82 -32.80 -30.07 27.37
C VAL A 82 -32.31 -29.19 26.23
N LYS A 83 -32.58 -29.57 24.97
CA LYS A 83 -32.26 -28.76 23.80
C LYS A 83 -33.00 -27.42 23.81
N LYS A 84 -34.26 -27.39 24.27
CA LYS A 84 -35.07 -26.18 24.40
C LYS A 84 -34.70 -25.35 25.64
N ASP A 85 -34.56 -25.99 26.80
CA ASP A 85 -34.12 -25.35 28.02
C ASP A 85 -33.17 -26.27 28.82
N THR A 86 -31.94 -25.81 29.00
CA THR A 86 -30.91 -26.53 29.73
C THR A 86 -31.28 -26.81 31.19
N ASP A 87 -32.16 -26.02 31.81
CA ASP A 87 -32.56 -26.24 33.21
C ASP A 87 -33.39 -27.53 33.38
N ASN A 88 -33.98 -28.07 32.31
CA ASN A 88 -34.71 -29.34 32.34
C ASN A 88 -33.84 -30.55 32.71
N ILE A 89 -32.51 -30.44 32.62
CA ILE A 89 -31.58 -31.53 32.98
C ILE A 89 -31.74 -32.02 34.42
N LEU A 90 -32.20 -31.15 35.33
CA LEU A 90 -32.49 -31.48 36.74
C LEU A 90 -33.60 -32.52 36.90
N HIS A 91 -34.48 -32.63 35.89
CA HIS A 91 -35.63 -33.54 35.90
C HIS A 91 -35.44 -34.74 34.96
N VAL A 92 -34.29 -34.85 34.30
CA VAL A 92 -33.93 -36.02 33.47
C VAL A 92 -33.44 -37.15 34.39
N PRO A 93 -34.03 -38.36 34.32
CA PRO A 93 -33.55 -39.53 35.03
C PRO A 93 -32.07 -39.81 34.74
N GLU A 94 -31.28 -40.19 35.75
CA GLU A 94 -29.82 -40.31 35.64
C GLU A 94 -29.37 -41.28 34.52
N ASN A 95 -30.11 -42.38 34.34
CA ASN A 95 -29.86 -43.37 33.30
C ASN A 95 -30.12 -42.86 31.88
N LEU A 96 -30.94 -41.80 31.72
CA LEU A 96 -31.32 -41.21 30.43
C LEU A 96 -30.50 -39.97 30.05
N ARG A 97 -29.62 -39.48 30.93
CA ARG A 97 -28.70 -38.39 30.59
C ARG A 97 -27.73 -38.86 29.50
N SER A 98 -27.76 -38.20 28.35
CA SER A 98 -27.04 -38.63 27.15
C SER A 98 -25.86 -37.73 26.78
N LEU A 99 -25.05 -38.19 25.82
CA LEU A 99 -23.95 -37.41 25.23
C LEU A 99 -24.46 -36.11 24.58
N ALA A 100 -25.59 -36.17 23.87
CA ALA A 100 -26.18 -35.02 23.19
C ALA A 100 -26.58 -33.91 24.17
N MET A 101 -27.08 -34.28 25.36
CA MET A 101 -27.36 -33.31 26.42
C MET A 101 -26.08 -32.65 26.95
N LEU A 102 -25.00 -33.41 27.12
CA LEU A 102 -23.70 -32.88 27.57
C LEU A 102 -23.10 -31.93 26.52
N GLU A 103 -23.15 -32.30 25.24
CA GLU A 103 -22.78 -31.41 24.12
C GLU A 103 -23.54 -30.09 24.20
N LYS A 104 -24.86 -30.17 24.42
CA LYS A 104 -25.69 -28.97 24.55
C LYS A 104 -25.28 -28.07 25.71
N MET A 105 -24.89 -28.64 26.85
CA MET A 105 -24.39 -27.86 28.00
C MET A 105 -23.11 -27.10 27.65
N LEU A 106 -22.25 -27.66 26.81
CA LEU A 106 -20.97 -27.09 26.43
C LEU A 106 -21.08 -26.06 25.28
N GLU A 107 -22.15 -26.10 24.47
CA GLU A 107 -22.44 -25.08 23.46
C GLU A 107 -22.85 -23.73 24.07
N ARG A 108 -23.59 -23.72 25.18
CA ARG A 108 -24.18 -22.50 25.72
C ARG A 108 -23.23 -21.85 26.72
N LYS A 109 -22.63 -20.72 26.30
CA LYS A 109 -21.56 -19.99 27.00
C LYS A 109 -21.78 -19.79 28.51
N ASP A 110 -23.02 -19.62 28.97
CA ASP A 110 -23.34 -19.23 30.35
C ASP A 110 -24.12 -20.23 31.21
N ALA A 111 -25.08 -20.98 30.67
CA ALA A 111 -26.04 -21.71 31.52
C ALA A 111 -25.66 -23.17 31.84
N GLY A 112 -24.85 -23.82 31.00
CA GLY A 112 -24.63 -25.26 31.10
C GLY A 112 -23.58 -25.70 32.13
N LEU A 113 -22.60 -24.85 32.44
CA LEU A 113 -21.47 -25.21 33.31
C LEU A 113 -21.90 -25.68 34.72
N LYS A 114 -22.95 -25.07 35.29
CA LYS A 114 -23.48 -25.43 36.62
C LYS A 114 -24.00 -26.87 36.70
N TYR A 115 -24.34 -27.48 35.56
CA TYR A 115 -24.95 -28.81 35.49
C TYR A 115 -23.99 -29.93 35.10
N LEU A 116 -22.71 -29.64 34.84
CA LEU A 116 -21.75 -30.64 34.39
C LEU A 116 -21.54 -31.78 35.39
N HIS A 117 -21.72 -31.52 36.69
CA HIS A 117 -21.65 -32.52 37.76
C HIS A 117 -22.71 -33.64 37.64
N LEU A 118 -23.76 -33.43 36.84
CA LEU A 118 -24.85 -34.40 36.64
C LEU A 118 -24.50 -35.53 35.65
N PHE A 119 -23.39 -35.41 34.91
CA PHE A 119 -23.03 -36.34 33.84
C PHE A 119 -22.01 -37.38 34.29
N ARG A 120 -22.28 -38.64 33.97
CA ARG A 120 -21.40 -39.78 34.31
C ARG A 120 -20.09 -39.71 33.52
N PRO A 121 -18.96 -40.15 34.12
CA PRO A 121 -17.64 -40.09 33.48
C PRO A 121 -17.55 -40.72 32.08
N SER A 122 -18.33 -41.78 31.81
CA SER A 122 -18.32 -42.51 30.54
C SER A 122 -18.81 -41.70 29.33
N LEU A 123 -19.52 -40.59 29.56
CA LEU A 123 -20.01 -39.71 28.49
C LEU A 123 -18.95 -38.71 28.02
N TRP A 124 -17.90 -38.50 28.81
CA TRP A 124 -16.87 -37.52 28.48
C TRP A 124 -15.84 -38.11 27.53
N ASN A 125 -15.36 -37.30 26.59
CA ASN A 125 -14.21 -37.63 25.76
C ASN A 125 -13.36 -36.38 25.47
N ALA A 126 -12.11 -36.58 25.05
CA ALA A 126 -11.14 -35.51 24.85
C ALA A 126 -11.58 -34.47 23.80
N GLU A 127 -12.21 -34.91 22.70
CA GLU A 127 -12.66 -34.02 21.63
C GLU A 127 -13.78 -33.09 22.10
N LEU A 128 -14.77 -33.67 22.80
CA LEU A 128 -15.88 -32.93 23.38
C LEU A 128 -15.39 -31.85 24.35
N VAL A 129 -14.46 -32.21 25.23
CA VAL A 129 -13.88 -31.27 26.19
C VAL A 129 -13.18 -30.13 25.46
N ARG A 130 -12.38 -30.39 24.42
CA ARG A 130 -11.73 -29.34 23.63
C ARG A 130 -12.73 -28.40 22.96
N LYS A 131 -13.80 -28.92 22.35
CA LYS A 131 -14.89 -28.11 21.79
C LYS A 131 -15.55 -27.24 22.85
N GLY A 132 -15.81 -27.81 24.03
CA GLY A 132 -16.34 -27.09 25.19
C GLY A 132 -15.42 -25.96 25.65
N ILE A 133 -14.10 -26.19 25.70
CA ILE A 133 -13.11 -25.16 26.03
C ILE A 133 -13.17 -24.00 25.03
N SER A 134 -13.17 -24.26 23.72
CA SER A 134 -13.30 -23.19 22.70
C SER A 134 -14.55 -22.34 22.92
N SER A 135 -15.68 -22.98 23.25
CA SER A 135 -16.97 -22.34 23.47
C SER A 135 -16.98 -21.44 24.71
N VAL A 136 -16.48 -21.92 25.84
CA VAL A 136 -16.51 -21.18 27.12
C VAL A 136 -15.39 -20.17 27.27
N TYR A 137 -14.28 -20.34 26.55
CA TYR A 137 -13.13 -19.46 26.63
C TYR A 137 -13.40 -18.07 26.04
N THR A 138 -14.23 -17.96 25.00
CA THR A 138 -14.48 -16.69 24.29
C THR A 138 -15.90 -16.16 24.48
N ARG A 139 -16.01 -14.91 24.92
CA ARG A 139 -17.29 -14.19 25.02
C ARG A 139 -17.25 -12.93 24.16
N THR A 140 -18.02 -12.95 23.08
CA THR A 140 -18.23 -11.78 22.22
C THR A 140 -19.45 -11.03 22.73
N TYR A 141 -19.31 -9.73 22.96
CA TYR A 141 -20.41 -8.84 23.27
C TYR A 141 -20.48 -7.73 22.21
N ASP A 142 -21.69 -7.47 21.74
CA ASP A 142 -21.98 -6.35 20.85
C ASP A 142 -22.04 -5.08 21.69
N SER A 143 -21.06 -4.18 21.51
CA SER A 143 -21.11 -2.89 22.18
C SER A 143 -22.04 -1.97 21.41
N TYR A 144 -23.35 -2.10 21.59
CA TYR A 144 -24.31 -1.05 21.24
C TYR A 144 -24.19 0.09 22.27
N ARG A 145 -23.08 0.84 22.24
CA ARG A 145 -23.00 2.13 22.91
C ARG A 145 -23.14 3.23 21.88
N SER A 146 -24.31 3.87 21.91
CA SER A 146 -24.57 5.21 21.37
C SER A 146 -24.09 5.46 19.93
N GLY A 147 -24.84 4.93 18.96
CA GLY A 147 -25.13 5.65 17.71
C GLY A 147 -24.02 5.83 16.67
N ARG A 148 -22.75 5.54 16.91
CA ARG A 148 -21.73 5.57 15.85
C ARG A 148 -20.68 4.47 16.04
N TYR A 149 -20.68 3.53 15.08
CA TYR A 149 -19.77 2.39 14.92
C TYR A 149 -19.87 1.31 16.00
N GLY A 150 -20.72 0.31 15.76
CA GLY A 150 -20.73 -0.92 16.53
C GLY A 150 -19.46 -1.73 16.26
N GLY A 151 -18.64 -1.90 17.30
CA GLY A 151 -17.59 -2.92 17.34
C GLY A 151 -18.06 -4.12 18.16
N SER A 152 -17.66 -5.33 17.76
CA SER A 152 -17.75 -6.50 18.63
C SER A 152 -16.45 -6.58 19.44
N GLN A 153 -16.57 -6.73 20.76
CA GLN A 153 -15.42 -6.98 21.62
C GLN A 153 -15.47 -8.42 22.12
N THR A 154 -14.37 -9.15 21.94
CA THR A 154 -14.23 -10.52 22.43
C THR A 154 -13.39 -10.52 23.70
N ALA A 155 -14.01 -10.89 24.83
CA ALA A 155 -13.32 -11.18 26.08
C ALA A 155 -12.93 -12.66 26.16
N TYR A 156 -11.81 -12.93 26.84
CA TYR A 156 -11.31 -14.27 27.13
C TYR A 156 -11.44 -14.54 28.62
N ASP A 157 -11.97 -15.69 29.00
CA ASP A 157 -12.25 -16.03 30.41
C ASP A 157 -11.68 -17.40 30.80
N ILE A 158 -10.43 -17.39 31.25
CA ILE A 158 -9.71 -18.59 31.68
C ILE A 158 -10.33 -19.26 32.90
N LYS A 159 -11.02 -18.52 33.77
CA LYS A 159 -11.65 -19.09 34.97
C LYS A 159 -12.74 -20.08 34.58
N ARG A 160 -13.48 -19.82 33.51
CA ARG A 160 -14.52 -20.73 33.01
C ARG A 160 -13.93 -22.03 32.48
N VAL A 161 -12.78 -21.94 31.82
CA VAL A 161 -12.04 -23.12 31.36
C VAL A 161 -11.58 -23.95 32.56
N GLN A 162 -11.04 -23.31 33.61
CA GLN A 162 -10.65 -24.00 34.84
C GLN A 162 -11.86 -24.67 35.53
N ILE A 163 -13.00 -23.99 35.60
CA ILE A 163 -14.25 -24.55 36.13
C ILE A 163 -14.70 -25.75 35.29
N LEU A 164 -14.73 -25.64 33.96
CA LEU A 164 -15.09 -26.76 33.08
C LEU A 164 -14.18 -27.96 33.34
N LEU A 165 -12.86 -27.74 33.37
CA LEU A 165 -11.87 -28.80 33.60
C LEU A 165 -12.01 -29.47 34.97
N SER A 166 -12.54 -28.78 35.98
CA SER A 166 -12.81 -29.36 37.30
C SER A 166 -13.87 -30.46 37.29
N PHE A 167 -14.76 -30.47 36.28
CA PHE A 167 -15.78 -31.51 36.09
C PHE A 167 -15.31 -32.65 35.17
N VAL A 168 -14.21 -32.47 34.43
CA VAL A 168 -13.74 -33.44 33.45
C VAL A 168 -13.09 -34.63 34.16
N PRO A 169 -13.43 -35.89 33.80
CA PRO A 169 -12.79 -37.07 34.36
C PRO A 169 -11.27 -37.06 34.19
N ILE A 170 -10.55 -37.35 35.27
CA ILE A 170 -9.08 -37.28 35.31
C ILE A 170 -8.39 -38.19 34.28
N ALA A 171 -9.05 -39.28 33.87
CA ALA A 171 -8.57 -40.19 32.83
C ALA A 171 -8.38 -39.50 31.45
N ILE A 172 -9.16 -38.44 31.19
CA ILE A 172 -9.07 -37.63 29.96
C ILE A 172 -7.94 -36.60 30.09
N LEU A 173 -7.71 -36.06 31.28
CA LEU A 173 -6.76 -34.98 31.58
C LEU A 173 -5.29 -35.49 31.66
N ASN A 174 -4.84 -36.14 30.59
CA ASN A 174 -3.49 -36.67 30.44
C ASN A 174 -2.60 -35.73 29.62
N ARG A 175 -1.30 -36.05 29.53
CA ARG A 175 -0.30 -35.26 28.77
C ARG A 175 -0.75 -34.96 27.33
N ARG A 176 -1.30 -35.94 26.62
CA ARG A 176 -1.68 -35.79 25.21
C ARG A 176 -2.81 -34.78 25.06
N PHE A 177 -3.82 -34.86 25.94
CA PHE A 177 -4.92 -33.90 25.97
C PHE A 177 -4.42 -32.45 26.10
N TYR A 178 -3.52 -32.17 27.05
CA TYR A 178 -2.99 -30.82 27.25
C TYR A 178 -2.14 -30.33 26.07
N LEU A 179 -1.40 -31.21 25.41
CA LEU A 179 -0.66 -30.86 24.19
C LEU A 179 -1.58 -30.54 23.02
N ASP A 180 -2.72 -31.22 22.93
CA ASP A 180 -3.74 -30.95 21.92
C ASP A 180 -4.47 -29.61 22.15
N LEU A 181 -4.36 -29.00 23.35
CA LEU A 181 -4.94 -27.68 23.60
C LEU A 181 -4.25 -26.55 22.82
N PHE A 182 -3.04 -26.75 22.30
CA PHE A 182 -2.43 -25.78 21.40
C PHE A 182 -3.24 -25.57 20.11
N SER A 183 -4.08 -26.53 19.70
CA SER A 183 -4.97 -26.36 18.55
C SER A 183 -6.28 -25.62 18.88
N VAL A 184 -6.54 -25.32 20.16
CA VAL A 184 -7.78 -24.69 20.63
C VAL A 184 -7.72 -23.16 20.54
N GLY A 185 -6.52 -22.58 20.36
CA GLY A 185 -6.33 -21.14 20.23
C GLY A 185 -6.37 -20.38 21.57
N LEU A 186 -5.98 -21.05 22.66
CA LEU A 186 -5.76 -20.39 23.95
C LEU A 186 -4.58 -19.41 23.85
N LYS A 187 -4.62 -18.32 24.62
CA LYS A 187 -3.46 -17.44 24.78
C LYS A 187 -2.37 -18.21 25.52
N ALA A 188 -1.11 -17.88 25.26
CA ALA A 188 0.03 -18.55 25.89
C ALA A 188 0.01 -18.44 27.43
N GLU A 189 -0.37 -17.26 27.95
CA GLU A 189 -0.57 -17.01 29.40
C GLU A 189 -1.58 -18.00 30.02
N ASP A 190 -2.71 -18.14 29.34
CA ASP A 190 -3.82 -18.99 29.79
C ASP A 190 -3.49 -20.48 29.62
N MET A 191 -2.77 -20.83 28.55
CA MET A 191 -2.23 -22.17 28.33
C MET A 191 -1.28 -22.55 29.47
N ASP A 192 -0.36 -21.65 29.84
CA ASP A 192 0.58 -21.88 30.93
C ASP A 192 -0.10 -22.02 32.30
N ALA A 193 -1.18 -21.27 32.53
CA ALA A 193 -1.99 -21.38 33.74
C ALA A 193 -2.78 -22.69 33.84
N VAL A 194 -3.23 -23.24 32.70
CA VAL A 194 -4.10 -24.44 32.66
C VAL A 194 -3.33 -25.75 32.64
N VAL A 195 -2.14 -25.81 32.01
CA VAL A 195 -1.35 -27.05 31.99
C VAL A 195 -0.70 -27.32 33.35
N PRO A 196 -0.97 -28.47 33.99
CA PRO A 196 -0.26 -28.86 35.20
C PRO A 196 1.25 -28.98 34.99
N ASN A 197 2.05 -28.53 35.95
CA ASN A 197 3.53 -28.56 35.88
C ASN A 197 4.09 -29.96 35.52
N ARG A 198 3.44 -31.03 36.01
CA ARG A 198 3.81 -32.42 35.69
C ARG A 198 3.71 -32.79 34.21
N TYR A 199 3.12 -31.96 33.35
CA TYR A 199 3.04 -32.18 31.90
C TYR A 199 3.87 -31.18 31.09
N LYS A 200 4.47 -30.17 31.73
CA LYS A 200 5.34 -29.18 31.10
C LYS A 200 6.76 -29.74 30.90
N HIS A 201 6.92 -30.55 29.85
CA HIS A 201 8.20 -31.15 29.45
C HIS A 201 8.67 -30.59 28.10
N LYS A 202 9.74 -31.16 27.52
CA LYS A 202 10.35 -30.72 26.25
C LYS A 202 9.31 -30.42 25.15
N GLU A 203 8.39 -31.35 24.86
CA GLU A 203 7.41 -31.15 23.80
C GLU A 203 6.44 -29.98 24.07
N TYR A 204 6.06 -29.76 25.34
CA TYR A 204 5.23 -28.63 25.72
C TYR A 204 5.96 -27.31 25.48
N TYR A 205 7.21 -27.20 25.95
CA TYR A 205 8.00 -25.97 25.79
C TYR A 205 8.39 -25.69 24.34
N MET A 206 8.57 -26.72 23.52
CA MET A 206 8.75 -26.58 22.08
C MET A 206 7.50 -25.96 21.42
N ARG A 207 6.29 -26.46 21.71
CA ARG A 207 5.05 -25.83 21.21
C ARG A 207 4.82 -24.43 21.78
N MET A 208 5.22 -24.23 23.03
CA MET A 208 5.15 -22.91 23.68
C MET A 208 6.09 -21.91 23.01
N ALA A 209 7.31 -22.32 22.63
CA ALA A 209 8.25 -21.50 21.88
C ALA A 209 7.67 -20.97 20.56
N GLY A 210 6.97 -21.82 19.80
CA GLY A 210 6.27 -21.40 18.58
C GLY A 210 5.05 -20.49 18.83
N THR A 211 4.55 -20.44 20.07
CA THR A 211 3.37 -19.62 20.45
C THR A 211 3.78 -18.28 21.07
N ASP A 212 4.56 -18.33 22.16
CA ASP A 212 5.10 -17.18 22.88
C ASP A 212 6.33 -17.63 23.71
N PHE A 213 7.51 -17.26 23.24
CA PHE A 213 8.78 -17.69 23.84
C PHE A 213 8.97 -17.20 25.29
N LYS A 214 8.26 -16.15 25.72
CA LYS A 214 8.41 -15.61 27.09
C LYS A 214 8.02 -16.60 28.19
N PHE A 215 7.23 -17.62 27.87
CA PHE A 215 6.84 -18.70 28.79
C PHE A 215 7.79 -19.90 28.78
N VAL A 216 8.85 -19.87 27.97
CA VAL A 216 9.87 -20.89 27.97
C VAL A 216 10.94 -20.53 29.00
N PRO A 217 11.11 -21.32 30.08
CA PRO A 217 12.15 -21.08 31.06
C PRO A 217 13.53 -21.36 30.47
N SER A 218 14.55 -20.66 30.97
CA SER A 218 15.92 -20.78 30.45
C SER A 218 16.54 -22.16 30.59
N SER A 219 16.05 -22.99 31.52
CA SER A 219 16.46 -24.40 31.66
C SER A 219 16.03 -25.28 30.47
N HIS A 220 15.09 -24.80 29.65
CA HIS A 220 14.59 -25.48 28.46
C HIS A 220 15.04 -24.81 27.15
N TYR A 221 16.04 -23.93 27.20
CA TYR A 221 16.67 -23.41 26.00
C TYR A 221 17.57 -24.49 25.38
N ASP A 222 17.06 -25.14 24.36
CA ASP A 222 17.80 -26.06 23.51
C ASP A 222 17.70 -25.64 22.03
N TYR A 223 18.50 -26.29 21.18
CA TYR A 223 18.59 -25.95 19.76
C TYR A 223 17.22 -25.97 19.08
N ASP A 224 16.40 -27.01 19.34
CA ASP A 224 15.09 -27.19 18.72
C ASP A 224 14.12 -26.08 19.14
N THR A 225 14.08 -25.77 20.44
CA THR A 225 13.17 -24.78 21.02
C THR A 225 13.47 -23.36 20.53
N ILE A 226 14.76 -23.01 20.44
CA ILE A 226 15.18 -21.71 19.88
C ILE A 226 14.85 -21.63 18.38
N THR A 227 15.15 -22.70 17.62
CA THR A 227 14.84 -22.76 16.20
C THR A 227 13.34 -22.60 15.93
N GLU A 228 12.49 -23.28 16.73
CA GLU A 228 11.04 -23.21 16.63
C GLU A 228 10.52 -21.80 16.90
N ALA A 229 11.05 -21.14 17.93
CA ALA A 229 10.67 -19.77 18.28
C ALA A 229 11.04 -18.76 17.19
N ILE A 230 12.24 -18.88 16.60
CA ILE A 230 12.68 -18.02 15.48
C ILE A 230 11.83 -18.28 14.25
N SER A 231 11.51 -19.54 13.96
CA SER A 231 10.73 -19.94 12.77
C SER A 231 9.31 -19.35 12.77
N HIS A 232 8.74 -19.13 13.96
CA HIS A 232 7.41 -18.57 14.18
C HIS A 232 7.41 -17.09 14.59
N ASP A 233 8.55 -16.40 14.43
CA ASP A 233 8.72 -14.97 14.72
C ASP A 233 8.38 -14.60 16.18
N LYS A 234 8.58 -15.55 17.12
CA LYS A 234 8.35 -15.40 18.57
C LYS A 234 9.60 -15.02 19.34
N LEU A 235 10.76 -15.06 18.70
CA LEU A 235 12.04 -14.68 19.27
C LEU A 235 12.79 -13.77 18.30
N SER A 236 13.05 -12.53 18.72
CA SER A 236 13.88 -11.58 17.98
C SER A 236 15.24 -11.41 18.65
N ILE A 237 16.31 -11.46 17.85
CA ILE A 237 17.68 -11.24 18.35
C ILE A 237 18.03 -9.74 18.38
N CYS A 238 17.19 -8.89 17.81
CA CYS A 238 17.42 -7.46 17.83
C CYS A 238 17.21 -6.87 19.22
N GLN A 239 18.14 -6.01 19.62
CA GLN A 239 17.94 -5.12 20.76
C GLN A 239 17.11 -3.92 20.30
N SER A 240 15.86 -3.85 20.75
CA SER A 240 15.06 -2.63 20.67
C SER A 240 14.24 -2.49 21.94
N GLN A 241 14.26 -1.31 22.52
CA GLN A 241 13.38 -0.92 23.64
C GLN A 241 11.88 -1.03 23.31
N TYR A 242 11.53 -1.17 22.03
CA TYR A 242 10.16 -1.31 21.55
C TYR A 242 9.79 -2.72 21.06
N ASP A 243 10.76 -3.65 20.94
CA ASP A 243 10.48 -5.02 20.50
C ASP A 243 9.99 -5.83 21.71
N ARG A 244 8.67 -6.03 21.81
CA ARG A 244 8.05 -6.85 22.87
C ARG A 244 8.60 -8.28 22.95
N ASN A 245 9.25 -8.75 21.88
CA ASN A 245 9.80 -10.12 21.73
C ASN A 245 11.34 -10.15 21.60
N GLY A 246 12.04 -9.04 21.91
CA GLY A 246 13.50 -9.02 21.89
C GLY A 246 14.11 -9.95 22.94
N ILE A 247 15.23 -10.60 22.61
CA ILE A 247 16.00 -11.38 23.58
C ILE A 247 16.37 -10.45 24.75
N MET A 248 15.96 -10.82 25.96
CA MET A 248 16.43 -10.15 27.16
C MET A 248 17.94 -10.36 27.28
N GLU A 249 18.67 -9.32 27.67
CA GLU A 249 20.13 -9.36 27.64
C GLU A 249 20.74 -10.46 28.51
N LYS A 250 20.03 -10.85 29.58
CA LYS A 250 20.38 -12.01 30.43
C LYS A 250 20.31 -13.39 29.75
N HIS A 251 19.62 -13.51 28.62
CA HIS A 251 19.45 -14.77 27.88
C HIS A 251 20.31 -14.85 26.62
N LYS A 252 20.87 -13.72 26.19
CA LYS A 252 21.64 -13.58 24.96
C LYS A 252 22.85 -14.51 24.93
N GLU A 253 23.61 -14.58 26.02
CA GLU A 253 24.80 -15.44 26.10
C GLU A 253 24.43 -16.92 25.97
N THR A 254 23.38 -17.37 26.67
CA THR A 254 22.91 -18.76 26.59
C THR A 254 22.46 -19.13 25.18
N ILE A 255 21.70 -18.26 24.52
CA ILE A 255 21.22 -18.48 23.15
C ILE A 255 22.41 -18.46 22.17
N PHE A 256 23.33 -17.52 22.31
CA PHE A 256 24.49 -17.39 21.41
C PHE A 256 25.44 -18.59 21.47
N ARG A 257 25.53 -19.28 22.61
CA ARG A 257 26.27 -20.55 22.73
C ARG A 257 25.64 -21.70 21.93
N LEU A 258 24.36 -21.60 21.58
CA LEU A 258 23.62 -22.62 20.82
C LEU A 258 23.60 -22.35 19.30
N ILE A 259 24.01 -21.15 18.87
CA ILE A 259 23.95 -20.77 17.45
C ILE A 259 25.04 -21.50 16.67
N ASP A 260 24.63 -22.14 15.59
CA ASP A 260 25.49 -22.64 14.52
C ASP A 260 25.23 -21.86 13.21
N ASP A 261 25.90 -22.25 12.12
CA ASP A 261 25.71 -21.59 10.83
C ASP A 261 24.27 -21.72 10.28
N LYS A 262 23.58 -22.82 10.60
CA LYS A 262 22.20 -23.07 10.13
C LYS A 262 21.23 -22.13 10.84
N MET A 263 21.31 -22.03 12.15
CA MET A 263 20.50 -21.11 12.94
C MET A 263 20.83 -19.66 12.59
N ALA A 264 22.11 -19.30 12.44
CA ALA A 264 22.50 -17.94 12.01
C ALA A 264 21.90 -17.57 10.65
N ASN A 265 21.86 -18.51 9.70
CA ASN A 265 21.21 -18.29 8.40
C ASN A 265 19.68 -18.17 8.52
N LEU A 266 19.05 -18.97 9.38
CA LEU A 266 17.61 -18.86 9.65
C LEU A 266 17.27 -17.48 10.23
N ILE A 267 18.06 -17.03 11.21
CA ILE A 267 17.90 -15.73 11.88
C ILE A 267 17.89 -14.61 10.85
N VAL A 268 18.91 -14.52 9.99
CA VAL A 268 18.97 -13.43 8.99
C VAL A 268 17.92 -13.54 7.90
N SER A 269 17.41 -14.75 7.62
CA SER A 269 16.32 -14.93 6.65
C SER A 269 14.97 -14.42 7.17
N LYS A 270 14.75 -14.54 8.49
CA LYS A 270 13.52 -14.12 9.16
C LYS A 270 13.57 -12.66 9.58
N GLU A 271 14.72 -12.25 10.11
CA GLU A 271 14.97 -10.89 10.58
C GLU A 271 16.33 -10.40 10.05
N PRO A 272 16.37 -9.84 8.82
CA PRO A 272 17.61 -9.41 8.17
C PRO A 272 18.44 -8.42 9.00
N ARG A 273 17.78 -7.47 9.68
CA ARG A 273 18.40 -6.52 10.59
C ARG A 273 19.11 -7.16 11.80
N ALA A 274 18.85 -8.43 12.10
CA ALA A 274 19.52 -9.17 13.18
C ALA A 274 21.00 -9.46 12.88
N PHE A 275 21.43 -9.35 11.61
CA PHE A 275 22.82 -9.59 11.19
C PHE A 275 23.85 -8.89 12.09
N LYS A 276 23.65 -7.59 12.38
CA LYS A 276 24.56 -6.78 13.20
C LYS A 276 24.64 -7.19 14.68
N TYR A 277 23.67 -7.98 15.15
CA TYR A 277 23.61 -8.44 16.55
C TYR A 277 24.11 -9.87 16.72
N LEU A 278 24.40 -10.59 15.63
CA LEU A 278 25.02 -11.91 15.71
C LEU A 278 26.42 -11.82 16.32
N PRO A 279 26.92 -12.90 16.96
CA PRO A 279 28.33 -12.99 17.34
C PRO A 279 29.25 -12.75 16.15
N GLY A 280 30.39 -12.09 16.37
CA GLY A 280 31.33 -11.70 15.30
C GLY A 280 31.78 -12.87 14.41
N THR A 281 31.89 -14.08 14.95
CA THR A 281 32.19 -15.31 14.20
C THR A 281 31.16 -15.62 13.10
N PHE A 282 29.92 -15.15 13.25
CA PHE A 282 28.85 -15.32 12.27
C PHE A 282 28.61 -14.06 11.41
N GLN A 283 29.31 -12.95 11.66
CA GLN A 283 29.20 -11.75 10.84
C GLN A 283 30.13 -11.87 9.62
N THR A 284 29.74 -12.66 8.63
CA THR A 284 30.54 -12.89 7.42
C THR A 284 29.93 -12.19 6.21
N SER A 285 30.75 -11.85 5.20
CA SER A 285 30.27 -11.23 3.96
C SER A 285 29.22 -12.08 3.25
N ALA A 286 29.39 -13.41 3.23
CA ALA A 286 28.41 -14.33 2.63
C ALA A 286 27.05 -14.27 3.34
N ARG A 287 27.04 -14.13 4.67
CA ARG A 287 25.80 -14.03 5.45
C ARG A 287 25.19 -12.63 5.36
N LEU A 288 26.00 -11.59 5.21
CA LEU A 288 25.53 -10.24 4.91
C LEU A 288 24.78 -10.22 3.57
N ILE A 289 25.31 -10.86 2.51
CA ILE A 289 24.60 -10.98 1.23
C ILE A 289 23.24 -11.65 1.42
N LYS A 290 23.18 -12.77 2.16
CA LYS A 290 21.89 -13.44 2.45
C LYS A 290 20.91 -12.54 3.20
N ALA A 291 21.40 -11.77 4.16
CA ALA A 291 20.57 -10.82 4.91
C ALA A 291 20.03 -9.72 3.98
N LEU A 292 20.89 -9.11 3.16
CA LEU A 292 20.50 -8.08 2.19
C LEU A 292 19.50 -8.60 1.16
N GLU A 293 19.62 -9.86 0.73
CA GLU A 293 18.66 -10.44 -0.19
C GLU A 293 17.28 -10.70 0.42
N ALA A 294 17.25 -11.05 1.71
CA ALA A 294 16.02 -11.26 2.47
C ALA A 294 15.38 -9.95 2.96
N ASP A 295 16.10 -8.81 2.93
CA ASP A 295 15.59 -7.51 3.38
C ASP A 295 14.80 -6.82 2.27
N GLU A 296 13.47 -6.86 2.39
CA GLU A 296 12.57 -6.18 1.45
C GLU A 296 12.39 -4.67 1.73
N ARG A 297 12.87 -4.18 2.89
CA ARG A 297 12.54 -2.85 3.43
C ARG A 297 13.76 -1.99 3.77
N ASP A 298 14.95 -2.39 3.32
CA ASP A 298 16.20 -1.64 3.47
C ASP A 298 16.51 -1.24 4.93
N ASN A 299 16.29 -2.17 5.86
CA ASN A 299 16.49 -1.97 7.29
C ASN A 299 17.94 -2.17 7.75
N ILE A 300 18.77 -2.84 6.93
CA ILE A 300 20.17 -3.10 7.29
C ILE A 300 21.00 -1.84 7.05
N ARG A 301 21.30 -1.13 8.16
CA ARG A 301 22.25 -0.01 8.18
C ARG A 301 23.52 -0.43 8.92
N LEU A 302 24.62 -0.50 8.19
CA LEU A 302 25.93 -0.87 8.73
C LEU A 302 26.70 0.37 9.19
N GLY A 303 27.26 0.30 10.40
CA GLY A 303 28.19 1.30 10.92
C GLY A 303 29.61 1.10 10.39
N LYS A 304 30.53 1.98 10.80
CA LYS A 304 31.94 1.96 10.37
C LYS A 304 32.68 0.65 10.72
N ASP A 305 32.24 -0.04 11.77
CA ASP A 305 32.89 -1.27 12.26
C ASP A 305 32.76 -2.45 11.27
N PHE A 306 31.81 -2.39 10.34
CA PHE A 306 31.53 -3.44 9.36
C PHE A 306 32.24 -3.23 8.02
N LYS A 307 33.12 -2.22 7.88
CA LYS A 307 33.84 -1.94 6.62
C LYS A 307 34.61 -3.17 6.08
N HIS A 308 35.14 -4.00 6.97
CA HIS A 308 35.86 -5.22 6.61
C HIS A 308 35.01 -6.29 5.90
N LEU A 309 33.68 -6.19 5.97
CA LEU A 309 32.76 -7.11 5.31
C LEU A 309 32.40 -6.70 3.88
N LEU A 310 32.69 -5.45 3.49
CA LEU A 310 32.34 -4.87 2.20
C LEU A 310 33.27 -5.38 1.08
N THR A 311 33.16 -6.67 0.77
CA THR A 311 33.79 -7.25 -0.42
C THR A 311 33.09 -6.75 -1.68
N GLU A 312 33.73 -6.94 -2.84
CA GLU A 312 33.17 -6.56 -4.14
C GLU A 312 31.75 -7.11 -4.34
N GLU A 313 31.52 -8.39 -4.02
CA GLU A 313 30.21 -9.03 -4.14
C GLU A 313 29.15 -8.45 -3.20
N VAL A 314 29.53 -8.00 -2.00
CA VAL A 314 28.62 -7.29 -1.09
C VAL A 314 28.25 -5.93 -1.69
N CYS A 315 29.21 -5.17 -2.20
CA CYS A 315 28.97 -3.88 -2.84
C CYS A 315 28.06 -4.03 -4.09
N LYS A 316 28.31 -5.04 -4.92
CA LYS A 316 27.42 -5.40 -6.06
C LYS A 316 26.00 -5.70 -5.59
N THR A 317 25.84 -6.39 -4.46
CA THR A 317 24.51 -6.70 -3.89
C THR A 317 23.77 -5.42 -3.49
N TYR A 318 24.44 -4.48 -2.80
CA TYR A 318 23.87 -3.17 -2.46
C TYR A 318 23.41 -2.40 -3.71
N VAL A 319 24.26 -2.35 -4.73
CA VAL A 319 23.98 -1.68 -6.01
C VAL A 319 22.77 -2.31 -6.71
N ARG A 320 22.74 -3.64 -6.84
CA ARG A 320 21.65 -4.37 -7.51
C ARG A 320 20.31 -4.18 -6.82
N LYS A 321 20.29 -4.16 -5.49
CA LYS A 321 19.05 -3.98 -4.71
C LYS A 321 18.57 -2.53 -4.72
N ASN A 322 19.38 -1.56 -5.18
CA ASN A 322 19.06 -0.13 -5.20
C ASN A 322 18.70 0.47 -3.84
N ILE A 323 19.39 -0.01 -2.81
CA ILE A 323 19.16 0.37 -1.41
C ILE A 323 20.20 1.41 -0.96
N GLU A 324 20.08 1.89 0.28
CA GLU A 324 21.05 2.84 0.83
C GLU A 324 22.45 2.21 0.89
N THR A 325 23.37 2.76 0.09
CA THR A 325 24.73 2.23 -0.04
C THR A 325 25.62 2.73 1.10
N PRO A 326 26.30 1.84 1.86
CA PRO A 326 27.34 2.25 2.78
C PRO A 326 28.53 2.85 2.02
N GLU A 327 29.48 3.43 2.76
CA GLU A 327 30.74 3.91 2.20
C GLU A 327 31.56 2.71 1.66
N PHE A 328 31.65 2.58 0.33
CA PHE A 328 32.36 1.50 -0.33
C PHE A 328 33.89 1.66 -0.18
N PRO A 329 34.63 0.56 0.03
CA PRO A 329 36.09 0.62 0.08
C PRO A 329 36.68 1.14 -1.24
N GLU A 330 37.73 1.95 -1.15
CA GLU A 330 38.41 2.51 -2.33
C GLU A 330 38.86 1.43 -3.32
N SER A 331 39.26 0.25 -2.81
CA SER A 331 39.73 -0.88 -3.60
C SER A 331 38.67 -1.52 -4.51
N VAL A 332 37.37 -1.25 -4.27
CA VAL A 332 36.27 -1.81 -5.09
C VAL A 332 36.04 -0.99 -6.35
N TRP A 333 36.49 0.27 -6.40
CA TRP A 333 36.31 1.13 -7.56
C TRP A 333 37.26 0.73 -8.69
N THR A 334 36.76 -0.09 -9.60
CA THR A 334 37.39 -0.43 -10.88
C THR A 334 36.46 -0.07 -12.04
N PRO A 335 36.96 0.04 -13.29
CA PRO A 335 36.11 0.25 -14.46
C PRO A 335 34.97 -0.77 -14.59
N GLU A 336 35.25 -2.04 -14.29
CA GLU A 336 34.27 -3.14 -14.34
C GLU A 336 33.19 -2.97 -13.27
N PHE A 337 33.56 -2.54 -12.06
CA PHE A 337 32.58 -2.26 -11.00
C PHE A 337 31.69 -1.05 -11.35
N VAL A 338 32.26 -0.02 -11.97
CA VAL A 338 31.48 1.14 -12.46
C VAL A 338 30.50 0.71 -13.56
N GLU A 339 30.92 -0.15 -14.49
CA GLU A 339 30.03 -0.71 -15.51
C GLU A 339 28.88 -1.51 -14.89
N TYR A 340 29.17 -2.33 -13.88
CA TYR A 340 28.16 -3.04 -13.10
C TYR A 340 27.18 -2.08 -12.42
N CYS A 341 27.70 -1.00 -11.81
CA CYS A 341 26.89 0.04 -11.18
C CYS A 341 25.94 0.73 -12.17
N MET A 342 26.42 1.02 -13.38
CA MET A 342 25.61 1.59 -14.45
C MET A 342 24.53 0.64 -14.95
N ALA A 343 24.81 -0.67 -14.98
CA ALA A 343 23.85 -1.67 -15.45
C ALA A 343 22.74 -1.98 -14.43
N HIS A 344 23.05 -1.94 -13.12
CA HIS A 344 22.13 -2.44 -12.08
C HIS A 344 21.68 -1.39 -11.06
N GLY A 345 22.48 -0.34 -10.82
CA GLY A 345 22.24 0.70 -9.82
C GLY A 345 21.45 1.90 -10.34
N THR A 346 20.20 1.68 -10.73
CA THR A 346 19.30 2.67 -11.35
C THR A 346 18.97 3.90 -10.49
N SER A 347 19.19 3.81 -9.18
CA SER A 347 19.01 4.94 -8.24
C SER A 347 20.20 5.89 -8.15
N PHE A 348 21.34 5.54 -8.76
CA PHE A 348 22.59 6.31 -8.76
C PHE A 348 23.13 6.75 -7.37
N ARG A 349 22.64 6.19 -6.26
CA ARG A 349 23.10 6.51 -4.89
C ARG A 349 24.60 6.26 -4.68
N TRP A 350 25.16 5.33 -5.46
CA TRP A 350 26.59 5.02 -5.47
C TRP A 350 27.45 6.12 -6.13
N PHE A 351 26.87 7.00 -6.96
CA PHE A 351 27.61 7.95 -7.80
C PHE A 351 28.45 8.94 -7.00
N ALA A 352 27.93 9.42 -5.86
CA ALA A 352 28.61 10.35 -4.95
C ALA A 352 29.98 9.84 -4.48
N GLN A 353 30.10 8.51 -4.36
CA GLN A 353 31.27 7.82 -3.84
C GLN A 353 32.28 7.46 -4.92
N MET A 354 31.87 7.49 -6.20
CA MET A 354 32.73 7.11 -7.32
C MET A 354 33.89 8.11 -7.47
N PRO A 355 35.15 7.63 -7.64
CA PRO A 355 36.29 8.49 -7.91
C PRO A 355 36.06 9.42 -9.11
N LYS A 356 36.36 10.71 -8.95
CA LYS A 356 36.11 11.73 -9.98
C LYS A 356 36.82 11.45 -11.31
N GLN A 357 37.95 10.73 -11.27
CA GLN A 357 38.72 10.36 -12.47
C GLN A 357 37.99 9.33 -13.34
N MET A 358 37.07 8.54 -12.76
CA MET A 358 36.29 7.52 -13.48
C MET A 358 35.01 8.08 -14.10
N GLN A 359 34.65 9.34 -13.82
CA GLN A 359 33.50 9.97 -14.46
C GLN A 359 33.75 10.16 -15.96
N THR A 360 32.82 9.65 -16.77
CA THR A 360 32.78 9.86 -18.22
C THR A 360 31.56 10.71 -18.60
N ARG A 361 31.57 11.28 -19.82
CA ARG A 361 30.42 12.06 -20.33
C ARG A 361 29.14 11.22 -20.36
N GLU A 362 29.23 9.95 -20.75
CA GLU A 362 28.05 9.08 -20.83
C GLU A 362 27.45 8.78 -19.45
N ILE A 363 28.29 8.50 -18.45
CA ILE A 363 27.84 8.25 -17.07
C ILE A 363 27.15 9.50 -16.52
N VAL A 364 27.82 10.66 -16.62
CA VAL A 364 27.27 11.94 -16.16
C VAL A 364 25.96 12.26 -16.86
N TYR A 365 25.87 11.97 -18.16
CA TYR A 365 24.64 12.20 -18.92
C TYR A 365 23.47 11.41 -18.32
N LYS A 366 23.63 10.10 -18.13
CA LYS A 366 22.61 9.20 -17.56
C LYS A 366 22.23 9.59 -16.11
N VAL A 367 23.21 9.94 -15.28
CA VAL A 367 22.98 10.38 -13.89
C VAL A 367 22.13 11.65 -13.83
N LEU A 368 22.47 12.66 -14.64
CA LEU A 368 21.75 13.93 -14.70
C LEU A 368 20.41 13.84 -15.46
N GLU A 369 20.22 12.79 -16.26
CA GLU A 369 18.93 12.42 -16.82
C GLU A 369 17.98 11.87 -15.76
N TYR A 370 18.49 11.03 -14.85
CA TYR A 370 17.73 10.56 -13.70
C TYR A 370 17.33 11.70 -12.77
N GLY A 371 18.25 12.60 -12.42
CA GLY A 371 17.95 13.76 -11.58
C GLY A 371 19.10 14.72 -11.35
N GLY A 372 18.76 15.98 -11.02
CA GLY A 372 19.75 17.03 -10.73
C GLY A 372 20.38 16.96 -9.33
N HIS A 373 20.00 15.99 -8.50
CA HIS A 373 20.51 15.87 -7.12
C HIS A 373 22.01 15.61 -7.05
N HIS A 374 22.58 14.97 -8.07
CA HIS A 374 24.01 14.68 -8.17
C HIS A 374 24.84 15.79 -8.82
N LEU A 375 24.24 16.95 -9.14
CA LEU A 375 24.92 18.00 -9.90
C LEU A 375 26.16 18.56 -9.18
N SER A 376 26.13 18.64 -7.85
CA SER A 376 27.27 19.04 -7.01
C SER A 376 28.42 18.00 -7.02
N GLU A 377 28.12 16.77 -7.40
CA GLU A 377 29.05 15.64 -7.42
C GLU A 377 29.63 15.38 -8.82
N VAL A 378 29.12 16.06 -9.85
CA VAL A 378 29.60 15.91 -11.22
C VAL A 378 30.80 16.82 -11.47
N ARG A 379 31.77 16.35 -12.27
CA ARG A 379 32.81 17.21 -12.83
C ARG A 379 32.23 18.23 -13.82
N PRO A 380 32.41 19.54 -13.60
CA PRO A 380 31.81 20.58 -14.45
C PRO A 380 32.15 20.45 -15.95
N GLU A 381 33.33 19.89 -16.29
CA GLU A 381 33.76 19.75 -17.68
C GLU A 381 32.93 18.73 -18.48
N LEU A 382 32.26 17.79 -17.80
CA LEU A 382 31.50 16.69 -18.41
C LEU A 382 30.03 17.02 -18.65
N ILE A 383 29.52 18.11 -18.06
CA ILE A 383 28.14 18.56 -18.22
C ILE A 383 27.94 19.11 -19.63
N SER A 384 26.93 18.62 -20.36
CA SER A 384 26.57 19.16 -21.67
C SER A 384 25.76 20.45 -21.56
N LEU A 385 25.80 21.29 -22.60
CA LEU A 385 25.04 22.54 -22.65
C LEU A 385 23.53 22.28 -22.53
N GLU A 386 23.01 21.28 -23.25
CA GLU A 386 21.59 20.91 -23.23
C GLU A 386 21.13 20.50 -21.82
N GLN A 387 21.93 19.66 -21.13
CA GLN A 387 21.60 19.25 -19.76
C GLN A 387 21.64 20.43 -18.80
N ALA A 388 22.63 21.31 -18.95
CA ALA A 388 22.74 22.52 -18.15
C ALA A 388 21.51 23.41 -18.32
N GLN A 389 21.09 23.67 -19.56
CA GLN A 389 19.88 24.45 -19.87
C GLN A 389 18.64 23.84 -19.24
N ARG A 390 18.41 22.53 -19.44
CA ARG A 390 17.25 21.82 -18.90
C ARG A 390 17.21 21.84 -17.37
N LEU A 391 18.34 21.58 -16.71
CA LEU A 391 18.43 21.56 -15.24
C LEU A 391 18.27 22.97 -14.65
N TYR A 392 18.85 24.00 -15.28
CA TYR A 392 18.71 25.39 -14.86
C TYR A 392 17.23 25.83 -14.79
N ARG A 393 16.41 25.40 -15.76
CA ARG A 393 14.97 25.69 -15.80
C ARG A 393 14.15 24.86 -14.81
N LYS A 394 14.63 23.69 -14.41
CA LYS A 394 13.89 22.74 -13.56
C LYS A 394 13.85 23.16 -12.10
N ASN A 395 14.95 23.65 -11.55
CA ASN A 395 15.03 24.02 -10.14
C ASN A 395 16.13 25.09 -9.89
N GLU A 396 15.81 26.09 -9.08
CA GLU A 396 16.73 27.19 -8.74
C GLU A 396 17.97 26.70 -8.00
N TYR A 397 17.86 25.63 -7.18
CA TYR A 397 18.99 25.05 -6.47
C TYR A 397 20.08 24.50 -7.40
N TYR A 398 19.74 24.14 -8.64
CA TYR A 398 20.72 23.59 -9.58
C TYR A 398 21.60 24.67 -10.20
N ARG A 399 21.16 25.94 -10.21
CA ARG A 399 21.81 27.04 -10.90
C ARG A 399 23.25 27.28 -10.41
N GLU A 400 23.50 27.12 -9.11
CA GLU A 400 24.82 27.30 -8.50
C GLU A 400 25.87 26.32 -9.05
N TYR A 401 25.44 25.12 -9.46
CA TYR A 401 26.33 24.06 -9.93
C TYR A 401 26.46 24.01 -11.46
N ILE A 402 25.74 24.88 -12.18
CA ILE A 402 25.87 24.99 -13.63
C ILE A 402 27.21 25.66 -13.98
N PRO A 403 28.00 25.09 -14.92
CA PRO A 403 29.26 25.70 -15.33
C PRO A 403 29.06 27.13 -15.83
N GLN A 404 29.69 28.10 -15.15
CA GLN A 404 29.57 29.52 -15.45
C GLN A 404 30.00 29.90 -16.87
N ARG A 405 30.86 29.08 -17.51
CA ARG A 405 31.22 29.25 -18.92
C ARG A 405 30.01 29.26 -19.85
N PHE A 406 29.01 28.40 -19.60
CA PHE A 406 27.81 28.32 -20.44
C PHE A 406 26.94 29.56 -20.29
N ILE A 407 26.84 30.08 -19.07
CA ILE A 407 26.12 31.33 -18.80
C ILE A 407 26.83 32.50 -19.47
N ALA A 408 28.16 32.58 -19.36
CA ALA A 408 28.96 33.62 -20.00
C ALA A 408 28.86 33.58 -21.52
N GLU A 409 28.96 32.39 -22.13
CA GLU A 409 28.78 32.17 -23.57
C GLU A 409 27.37 32.59 -24.02
N PHE A 410 26.33 32.15 -23.31
CA PHE A 410 24.94 32.54 -23.58
C PHE A 410 24.74 34.07 -23.56
N ARG A 411 25.25 34.75 -22.53
CA ARG A 411 25.15 36.23 -22.43
C ARG A 411 25.95 36.92 -23.52
N ASN A 412 27.10 36.37 -23.91
CA ASN A 412 27.91 36.91 -25.01
C ASN A 412 27.24 36.68 -26.37
N GLU A 413 26.52 35.58 -26.56
CA GLU A 413 25.88 35.23 -27.82
C GLU A 413 24.53 35.94 -28.03
N THR A 414 23.74 36.07 -26.96
CA THR A 414 22.37 36.59 -27.02
C THR A 414 22.25 38.02 -26.53
N GLY A 415 23.14 38.49 -25.63
CA GLY A 415 22.98 39.76 -24.92
C GLY A 415 21.85 39.76 -23.88
N LEU A 416 21.13 38.65 -23.72
CA LEU A 416 20.06 38.50 -22.75
C LEU A 416 20.62 38.21 -21.35
N GLU A 417 19.81 38.46 -20.32
CA GLU A 417 20.15 38.13 -18.94
C GLU A 417 20.19 36.62 -18.69
N GLU A 418 20.95 36.20 -17.68
CA GLU A 418 21.07 34.79 -17.28
C GLU A 418 19.72 34.11 -17.01
N ALA A 419 18.70 34.87 -16.58
CA ALA A 419 17.36 34.35 -16.36
C ALA A 419 16.76 33.62 -17.59
N PHE A 420 17.14 34.04 -18.80
CA PHE A 420 16.71 33.46 -20.07
C PHE A 420 17.43 32.17 -20.45
N PHE A 421 18.47 31.75 -19.71
CA PHE A 421 19.26 30.58 -20.04
C PHE A 421 18.40 29.30 -20.08
N GLY A 422 18.44 28.58 -21.21
CA GLY A 422 17.61 27.40 -21.46
C GLY A 422 16.13 27.70 -21.74
N GLY A 423 15.78 28.97 -21.98
CA GLY A 423 14.41 29.41 -22.27
C GLY A 423 14.12 29.63 -23.76
N GLU A 424 14.89 29.02 -24.67
CA GLU A 424 14.66 29.18 -26.11
C GLU A 424 13.38 28.48 -26.56
N VAL A 425 12.51 29.21 -27.26
CA VAL A 425 11.25 28.73 -27.81
C VAL A 425 11.08 29.26 -29.24
N SER A 426 10.13 28.68 -29.98
CA SER A 426 9.77 29.22 -31.31
C SER A 426 9.14 30.60 -31.20
N PHE A 427 9.22 31.40 -32.27
CA PHE A 427 8.59 32.71 -32.32
C PHE A 427 7.08 32.66 -32.03
N SER A 428 6.39 31.68 -32.61
CA SER A 428 4.95 31.46 -32.37
C SER A 428 4.66 31.15 -30.90
N HIS A 429 5.47 30.27 -30.28
CA HIS A 429 5.31 29.92 -28.87
C HIS A 429 5.51 31.14 -27.98
N LEU A 430 6.56 31.94 -28.23
CA LEU A 430 6.82 33.17 -27.48
C LEU A 430 5.64 34.15 -27.59
N ARG A 431 5.11 34.33 -28.81
CA ARG A 431 4.01 35.25 -29.11
C ARG A 431 2.69 34.83 -28.46
N GLU A 432 2.40 33.53 -28.39
CA GLU A 432 1.13 32.99 -27.90
C GLU A 432 1.14 32.79 -26.38
N PHE A 433 2.11 32.02 -25.86
CA PHE A 433 2.14 31.59 -24.47
C PHE A 433 2.78 32.62 -23.55
N ARG A 434 3.74 33.41 -24.04
CA ARG A 434 4.38 34.52 -23.31
C ARG A 434 4.94 34.06 -21.96
N GLU A 435 5.55 32.88 -21.95
CA GLU A 435 6.08 32.28 -20.73
C GLU A 435 7.25 33.11 -20.17
N ASN A 436 7.35 33.14 -18.85
CA ASN A 436 8.36 33.95 -18.19
C ASN A 436 9.79 33.47 -18.51
N ASN A 437 10.69 34.41 -18.75
CA ASN A 437 12.10 34.19 -19.05
C ASN A 437 12.30 33.24 -20.23
N THR A 438 11.48 33.40 -21.28
CA THR A 438 11.63 32.69 -22.55
C THR A 438 12.03 33.66 -23.66
N TYR A 439 12.70 33.15 -24.69
CA TYR A 439 13.15 33.97 -25.81
C TYR A 439 13.08 33.19 -27.12
N CYS A 440 13.04 33.90 -28.25
CA CYS A 440 13.25 33.33 -29.57
C CYS A 440 14.31 34.14 -30.33
N LYS A 441 14.93 33.49 -31.32
CA LYS A 441 15.83 34.13 -32.26
C LYS A 441 15.13 34.32 -33.61
N LEU A 442 15.22 35.53 -34.17
CA LEU A 442 14.83 35.86 -35.55
C LEU A 442 16.00 36.56 -36.23
N GLY A 443 16.63 35.90 -37.21
CA GLY A 443 17.83 36.38 -37.86
C GLY A 443 18.93 36.65 -36.82
N ASN A 444 19.37 37.90 -36.75
CA ASN A 444 20.37 38.38 -35.78
C ASN A 444 19.78 39.00 -34.51
N THR A 445 18.46 38.90 -34.31
CA THR A 445 17.73 39.51 -33.19
C THR A 445 17.27 38.42 -32.21
N TYR A 446 17.44 38.66 -30.91
CA TYR A 446 16.84 37.86 -29.86
C TYR A 446 15.73 38.66 -29.19
N ILE A 447 14.59 38.01 -29.02
CA ILE A 447 13.37 38.62 -28.46
C ILE A 447 13.02 37.79 -27.22
N GLY A 448 13.07 38.41 -26.05
CA GLY A 448 12.81 37.76 -24.76
C GLY A 448 11.62 38.39 -24.04
N ILE A 449 10.87 37.57 -23.29
CA ILE A 449 9.82 38.02 -22.38
C ILE A 449 10.22 37.65 -20.94
N ARG A 450 10.25 38.65 -20.05
CA ARG A 450 10.44 38.45 -18.60
C ARG A 450 9.37 39.18 -17.80
N SER A 451 9.19 38.77 -16.56
CA SER A 451 8.22 39.36 -15.62
C SER A 451 8.95 40.17 -14.57
N GLU A 452 8.46 41.38 -14.30
CA GLU A 452 8.98 42.26 -13.26
C GLU A 452 7.90 42.55 -12.21
N LEU A 453 8.35 42.77 -10.97
CA LEU A 453 7.52 43.17 -9.85
C LEU A 453 7.31 44.68 -9.84
N GLY A 454 6.06 45.13 -9.95
CA GLY A 454 5.70 46.53 -9.82
C GLY A 454 5.51 47.00 -8.37
N ILE A 455 5.23 48.30 -8.22
CA ILE A 455 5.16 49.06 -6.95
C ILE A 455 4.06 48.54 -5.98
N ARG A 456 3.15 47.66 -6.43
CA ARG A 456 2.06 47.08 -5.61
C ARG A 456 1.99 45.55 -5.66
N TYR A 457 3.12 44.86 -5.82
CA TYR A 457 3.16 43.40 -5.99
C TYR A 457 2.42 42.88 -7.23
N ASN A 458 2.07 43.76 -8.18
CA ASN A 458 1.54 43.35 -9.47
C ASN A 458 2.70 43.00 -10.40
N THR A 459 2.68 41.81 -10.99
CA THR A 459 3.68 41.38 -11.97
C THR A 459 3.27 41.85 -13.37
N TYR A 460 4.15 42.57 -14.07
CA TYR A 460 3.95 42.92 -15.47
C TYR A 460 5.04 42.29 -16.34
N GLN A 461 4.74 42.09 -17.62
CA GLN A 461 5.67 41.52 -18.57
C GLN A 461 6.46 42.62 -19.29
N VAL A 462 7.75 42.39 -19.47
CA VAL A 462 8.68 43.25 -20.21
C VAL A 462 9.17 42.48 -21.41
N LEU A 463 9.11 43.14 -22.57
CA LEU A 463 9.74 42.69 -23.79
C LEU A 463 11.17 43.22 -23.84
N VAL A 464 12.15 42.33 -23.97
CA VAL A 464 13.58 42.64 -24.10
C VAL A 464 13.99 42.24 -25.50
N VAL A 465 14.55 43.17 -26.27
CA VAL A 465 15.03 42.88 -27.63
C VAL A 465 16.49 43.24 -27.74
N THR A 466 17.31 42.27 -28.12
CA THR A 466 18.75 42.45 -28.37
C THR A 466 19.07 42.10 -29.82
N ARG A 467 20.09 42.73 -30.41
CA ARG A 467 20.53 42.42 -31.77
C ARG A 467 22.04 42.35 -31.87
N ARG A 468 22.52 41.36 -32.60
CA ARG A 468 23.93 41.26 -32.96
C ARG A 468 24.21 42.17 -34.15
N ILE A 469 25.03 43.18 -33.94
CA ILE A 469 25.43 44.15 -34.96
C ILE A 469 26.88 43.85 -35.36
N PRO A 470 27.26 43.87 -36.65
CA PRO A 470 28.61 43.52 -37.10
C PRO A 470 29.76 44.28 -36.42
N GLN A 471 29.48 45.49 -35.93
CA GLN A 471 30.45 46.39 -35.31
C GLN A 471 30.59 46.20 -33.79
N ALA A 472 29.71 45.40 -33.17
CA ALA A 472 29.67 45.19 -31.73
C ALA A 472 30.19 43.79 -31.36
N PHE A 473 31.10 43.71 -30.39
CA PHE A 473 31.62 42.44 -29.89
C PHE A 473 30.55 41.60 -29.18
N ARG A 474 29.54 42.26 -28.58
CA ARG A 474 28.37 41.66 -27.93
C ARG A 474 27.08 42.19 -28.56
N PRO A 475 25.98 41.41 -28.56
CA PRO A 475 24.67 41.92 -28.92
C PRO A 475 24.29 43.14 -28.09
N VAL A 476 23.63 44.11 -28.72
CA VAL A 476 23.21 45.36 -28.10
C VAL A 476 21.72 45.27 -27.78
N THR A 477 21.32 45.69 -26.58
CA THR A 477 19.91 45.87 -26.22
C THR A 477 19.33 47.02 -27.05
N LEU A 478 18.38 46.70 -27.94
CA LEU A 478 17.68 47.69 -28.75
C LEU A 478 16.68 48.48 -27.89
N PHE A 479 15.86 47.75 -27.13
CA PHE A 479 14.92 48.34 -26.19
C PHE A 479 14.46 47.31 -25.15
N GLU A 480 13.97 47.83 -24.02
CA GLU A 480 13.21 47.10 -23.01
C GLU A 480 11.94 47.88 -22.70
N CYS A 481 10.77 47.28 -22.91
CA CYS A 481 9.50 47.97 -22.71
C CYS A 481 8.44 47.09 -22.04
N PRO A 482 7.60 47.64 -21.14
CA PRO A 482 6.44 46.94 -20.62
C PRO A 482 5.43 46.58 -21.72
N ILE A 483 4.86 45.38 -21.64
CA ILE A 483 3.82 44.92 -22.57
C ILE A 483 2.46 45.37 -22.07
N GLY A 484 1.86 46.36 -22.75
CA GLY A 484 0.60 46.97 -22.31
C GLY A 484 -0.68 46.24 -22.76
N THR A 485 -0.72 45.72 -23.99
CA THR A 485 -1.92 45.05 -24.55
C THR A 485 -1.55 43.92 -25.50
N PHE A 486 -2.41 42.90 -25.58
CA PHE A 486 -2.20 41.70 -26.40
C PHE A 486 -3.23 41.62 -27.55
N HIS A 487 -3.19 42.60 -28.46
CA HIS A 487 -3.97 42.54 -29.70
C HIS A 487 -3.29 41.64 -30.75
N THR A 488 -3.95 41.34 -31.86
CA THR A 488 -3.46 40.38 -32.87
C THR A 488 -2.03 40.64 -33.37
N THR A 489 -1.61 41.91 -33.47
CA THR A 489 -0.27 42.31 -33.95
C THR A 489 0.63 42.89 -32.85
N TRP A 490 0.41 42.53 -31.58
CA TRP A 490 1.01 43.22 -30.43
C TRP A 490 2.54 43.18 -30.45
N LEU A 491 3.13 42.02 -30.71
CA LEU A 491 4.57 41.82 -30.68
C LEU A 491 5.24 42.56 -31.83
N GLU A 492 4.69 42.44 -33.04
CA GLU A 492 5.22 43.12 -34.21
C GLU A 492 5.12 44.63 -34.10
N LYS A 493 4.01 45.12 -33.55
CA LYS A 493 3.83 46.56 -33.31
C LYS A 493 4.84 47.07 -32.27
N LEU A 494 5.04 46.35 -31.16
CA LEU A 494 6.04 46.76 -30.16
C LEU A 494 7.45 46.79 -30.74
N ILE A 495 7.81 45.81 -31.57
CA ILE A 495 9.09 45.82 -32.29
C ILE A 495 9.15 47.05 -33.20
N ALA A 496 8.14 47.28 -34.04
CA ALA A 496 8.13 48.39 -34.99
C ALA A 496 8.15 49.77 -34.34
N ASP A 497 7.47 49.94 -33.21
CA ASP A 497 7.36 51.22 -32.50
C ASP A 497 8.65 51.57 -31.73
N ASN A 498 9.47 50.57 -31.34
CA ASN A 498 10.64 50.76 -30.48
C ASN A 498 12.00 50.46 -31.14
N ASP A 499 12.04 49.65 -32.21
CA ASP A 499 13.26 49.42 -32.99
C ASP A 499 13.39 50.51 -34.06
N ALA A 500 14.27 51.48 -33.82
CA ALA A 500 14.52 52.60 -34.74
C ALA A 500 15.01 52.18 -36.14
N SER A 501 15.54 50.95 -36.28
CA SER A 501 15.98 50.40 -37.57
C SER A 501 14.89 49.61 -38.30
N PHE A 502 13.74 49.38 -37.67
CA PHE A 502 12.65 48.64 -38.26
C PHE A 502 11.92 49.48 -39.32
N VAL A 503 11.85 48.97 -40.55
CA VAL A 503 11.10 49.60 -41.64
C VAL A 503 9.90 48.73 -41.98
N LYS A 504 8.69 49.30 -41.84
CA LYS A 504 7.46 48.59 -42.18
C LYS A 504 7.44 48.22 -43.66
N PRO A 505 7.21 46.95 -44.02
CA PRO A 505 7.32 46.51 -45.40
C PRO A 505 6.16 47.01 -46.27
N SER A 506 6.48 47.39 -47.52
CA SER A 506 5.50 47.76 -48.55
C SER A 506 5.24 46.57 -49.47
N VAL A 507 4.17 45.82 -49.20
CA VAL A 507 3.80 44.62 -49.97
C VAL A 507 2.91 44.98 -51.17
N PRO A 508 3.27 44.57 -52.42
CA PRO A 508 2.45 44.73 -53.61
C PRO A 508 1.01 44.22 -53.43
N LYS A 509 0.04 44.84 -54.12
CA LYS A 509 -1.39 44.49 -54.00
C LYS A 509 -1.66 43.00 -54.28
N GLU A 510 -0.90 42.40 -55.18
CA GLU A 510 -0.96 40.99 -55.57
C GLU A 510 -0.57 40.02 -54.45
N PHE A 511 0.29 40.42 -53.52
CA PHE A 511 0.73 39.58 -52.40
C PHE A 511 0.00 39.84 -51.09
N LYS A 512 -0.80 40.91 -51.01
CA LYS A 512 -1.59 41.24 -49.81
C LYS A 512 -2.49 40.12 -49.28
N PRO A 513 -3.17 39.30 -50.11
CA PRO A 513 -3.98 38.19 -49.60
C PRO A 513 -3.18 37.14 -48.82
N TYR A 514 -1.87 37.05 -49.07
CA TYR A 514 -0.94 36.09 -48.46
C TYR A 514 -0.14 36.70 -47.30
N GLN A 515 -0.33 38.00 -47.04
CA GLN A 515 0.31 38.69 -45.92
C GLN A 515 -0.50 38.43 -44.64
N PHE A 516 0.06 37.64 -43.72
CA PHE A 516 -0.61 37.33 -42.46
C PHE A 516 -0.70 38.54 -41.52
N ASN A 517 0.36 39.35 -41.50
CA ASN A 517 0.45 40.54 -40.64
C ASN A 517 1.08 41.68 -41.43
N GLY A 518 0.56 42.90 -41.28
CA GLY A 518 1.04 44.09 -42.00
C GLY A 518 2.48 44.50 -41.70
N TYR A 519 3.16 43.83 -40.77
CA TYR A 519 4.57 44.02 -40.46
C TYR A 519 5.49 42.98 -41.12
N TYR A 520 4.94 42.01 -41.85
CA TYR A 520 5.72 40.96 -42.52
C TYR A 520 5.96 41.28 -43.99
N THR A 521 7.15 40.99 -44.50
CA THR A 521 7.39 40.89 -45.94
C THR A 521 6.79 39.59 -46.47
N VAL A 522 6.45 39.57 -47.75
CA VAL A 522 5.90 38.38 -48.41
C VAL A 522 6.70 38.09 -49.67
N GLU A 523 7.24 36.88 -49.74
CA GLU A 523 8.03 36.40 -50.89
C GLU A 523 7.44 35.07 -51.40
N LYS A 524 7.32 34.91 -52.73
CA LYS A 524 6.99 33.59 -53.31
C LYS A 524 8.22 32.68 -53.19
N VAL A 525 8.11 31.63 -52.38
CA VAL A 525 9.24 30.73 -52.07
C VAL A 525 9.16 29.38 -52.79
N GLY A 526 8.04 29.10 -53.47
CA GLY A 526 7.89 27.90 -54.26
C GLY A 526 6.47 27.66 -54.74
N GLU A 527 6.26 26.45 -55.22
CA GLU A 527 4.98 25.96 -55.72
C GLU A 527 4.89 24.47 -55.43
N GLU A 528 3.73 24.00 -55.01
CA GLU A 528 3.45 22.57 -54.76
C GLU A 528 2.10 22.25 -55.40
N ASP A 529 2.05 21.22 -56.25
CA ASP A 529 0.80 20.79 -56.90
C ASP A 529 0.06 21.88 -57.70
N GLY A 530 0.78 22.91 -58.17
CA GLY A 530 0.21 24.08 -58.88
C GLY A 530 -0.29 25.20 -57.95
N VAL A 531 -0.10 25.05 -56.63
CA VAL A 531 -0.42 26.08 -55.62
C VAL A 531 0.85 26.82 -55.23
N ALA A 532 0.86 28.14 -55.46
CA ALA A 532 1.97 29.01 -55.06
C ALA A 532 2.06 29.12 -53.52
N ILE A 533 3.28 29.00 -52.99
CA ILE A 533 3.59 29.13 -51.57
C ILE A 533 4.34 30.43 -51.32
N TYR A 534 3.89 31.18 -50.33
CA TYR A 534 4.48 32.45 -49.92
C TYR A 534 5.02 32.34 -48.50
N ALA A 535 6.25 32.82 -48.28
CA ALA A 535 6.81 32.98 -46.95
C ALA A 535 6.51 34.38 -46.42
N ASN A 536 6.10 34.44 -45.16
CA ASN A 536 5.97 35.66 -44.38
C ASN A 536 7.23 35.80 -43.52
N GLU A 537 7.95 36.90 -43.69
CA GLU A 537 9.23 37.14 -43.05
C GLU A 537 9.18 38.36 -42.12
N LEU A 538 9.83 38.25 -40.98
CA LEU A 538 9.98 39.27 -39.95
C LEU A 538 11.43 39.28 -39.48
N LEU A 539 12.08 40.44 -39.46
CA LEU A 539 13.47 40.61 -39.02
C LEU A 539 14.44 39.64 -39.72
N GLU A 540 14.31 39.54 -41.06
CA GLU A 540 15.14 38.68 -41.92
C GLU A 540 14.95 37.16 -41.71
N GLU A 541 13.91 36.76 -40.98
CA GLU A 541 13.59 35.35 -40.70
C GLU A 541 12.19 34.97 -41.17
N ARG A 542 12.06 33.81 -41.82
CA ARG A 542 10.78 33.27 -42.28
C ARG A 542 10.00 32.70 -41.09
N VAL A 543 8.92 33.39 -40.69
CA VAL A 543 8.14 33.06 -39.49
C VAL A 543 6.89 32.23 -39.79
N PHE A 544 6.28 32.41 -40.97
CA PHE A 544 5.11 31.63 -41.40
C PHE A 544 5.13 31.38 -42.91
N TYR A 545 4.36 30.37 -43.34
CA TYR A 545 4.11 30.08 -44.74
C TYR A 545 2.61 30.11 -45.03
N THR A 546 2.24 30.67 -46.17
CA THR A 546 0.85 30.83 -46.61
C THR A 546 0.64 30.33 -48.03
N ALA A 547 -0.52 29.72 -48.28
CA ALA A 547 -0.94 29.29 -49.61
C ALA A 547 -2.46 29.45 -49.78
N GLN A 548 -2.91 29.69 -51.01
CA GLN A 548 -4.34 29.73 -51.34
C GLN A 548 -4.84 28.32 -51.65
N LEU A 549 -5.75 27.81 -50.82
CA LEU A 549 -6.49 26.58 -51.09
C LEU A 549 -7.94 26.90 -51.45
N GLU A 550 -8.70 25.89 -51.88
CA GLU A 550 -10.14 26.00 -52.16
C GLU A 550 -10.95 26.47 -50.93
N THR A 551 -10.45 26.19 -49.73
CA THR A 551 -11.07 26.58 -48.45
C THR A 551 -10.64 27.96 -47.94
N GLY A 552 -9.82 28.70 -48.70
CA GLY A 552 -9.24 29.98 -48.32
C GLY A 552 -7.72 29.93 -48.15
N VAL A 553 -7.14 31.06 -47.71
CA VAL A 553 -5.70 31.16 -47.42
C VAL A 553 -5.40 30.40 -46.12
N LYS A 554 -4.49 29.42 -46.19
CA LYS A 554 -3.99 28.67 -45.02
C LYS A 554 -2.63 29.21 -44.60
N MET A 555 -2.36 29.15 -43.30
CA MET A 555 -1.09 29.53 -42.69
C MET A 555 -0.54 28.37 -41.86
N LYS A 556 0.77 28.11 -41.98
CA LYS A 556 1.52 27.16 -41.16
C LYS A 556 2.87 27.71 -40.73
N HIS A 557 3.44 27.13 -39.67
CA HIS A 557 4.75 27.55 -39.12
C HIS A 557 5.92 26.87 -39.85
N SER A 558 5.67 25.75 -40.54
CA SER A 558 6.70 25.06 -41.33
C SER A 558 6.25 24.83 -42.78
N LEU A 559 7.22 24.86 -43.69
CA LEU A 559 7.00 24.62 -45.12
C LEU A 559 6.51 23.18 -45.38
N SER A 560 6.98 22.21 -44.60
CA SER A 560 6.58 20.80 -44.69
C SER A 560 5.11 20.60 -44.29
N GLU A 561 4.65 21.21 -43.20
CA GLU A 561 3.24 21.18 -42.80
C GLU A 561 2.33 21.73 -43.89
N LEU A 562 2.70 22.87 -44.47
CA LEU A 562 1.90 23.49 -45.52
C LEU A 562 1.86 22.64 -46.79
N ARG A 563 3.00 22.07 -47.20
CA ARG A 563 3.05 21.14 -48.34
C ARG A 563 2.19 19.90 -48.12
N ASN A 564 2.20 19.34 -46.92
CA ASN A 564 1.36 18.20 -46.58
C ASN A 564 -0.13 18.58 -46.64
N GLU A 565 -0.52 19.74 -46.12
CA GLU A 565 -1.90 20.23 -46.21
C GLU A 565 -2.35 20.47 -47.65
N ILE A 566 -1.48 21.03 -48.50
CA ILE A 566 -1.74 21.20 -49.94
C ILE A 566 -2.01 19.83 -50.58
N ARG A 567 -1.13 18.84 -50.37
CA ARG A 567 -1.28 17.47 -50.91
C ARG A 567 -2.57 16.81 -50.45
N SER A 568 -2.89 16.90 -49.16
CA SER A 568 -4.11 16.32 -48.59
C SER A 568 -5.38 16.98 -49.12
N SER A 569 -5.39 18.30 -49.30
CA SER A 569 -6.55 19.03 -49.83
C SER A 569 -6.91 18.61 -51.26
N ARG A 570 -5.91 18.27 -52.07
CA ARG A 570 -6.10 17.83 -53.46
C ARG A 570 -6.59 16.37 -53.58
N VAL A 571 -6.16 15.49 -52.67
CA VAL A 571 -6.69 14.11 -52.59
C VAL A 571 -8.18 14.13 -52.26
N ALA A 572 -8.58 14.94 -51.28
CA ALA A 572 -9.99 15.13 -50.93
C ALA A 572 -10.83 15.78 -52.05
N GLY A 573 -10.22 16.65 -52.87
CA GLY A 573 -10.87 17.22 -54.06
C GLY A 573 -11.07 16.22 -55.20
N LYS A 574 -10.13 15.28 -55.38
CA LYS A 574 -10.25 14.19 -56.38
C LYS A 574 -11.28 13.13 -55.98
N GLU A 575 -11.42 12.81 -54.70
CA GLU A 575 -12.46 11.87 -54.20
C GLU A 575 -13.88 12.45 -54.23
N LYS A 576 -14.04 13.78 -54.26
CA LYS A 576 -15.35 14.44 -54.43
C LYS A 576 -15.75 14.64 -55.90
N ALA A 577 -14.80 14.49 -56.82
CA ALA A 577 -14.99 14.67 -58.27
C ALA A 577 -15.10 13.35 -59.04
N ALA A 578 -14.83 12.22 -58.37
CA ALA A 578 -15.15 10.86 -58.81
C ALA A 578 -16.47 10.43 -58.15
#